data_AF-M6DCS3-F1
#
_entry.id   AF-M6DCS3-F1
#
_cell.length_a   1.000
_cell.length_b   1.000
_cell.length_c   1.000
_cell.angle_alpha   90.00
_cell.angle_beta   90.00
_cell.angle_gamma   90.00
#
_symmetry.space_group_name_H-M   'P 1'
#
loop_
_entity.id
_entity.type
_entity.pdbx_description
1 polymer ?
#
loop_
_entity_poly.entity_id
_entity_poly.type
_entity_poly.pdbx_seq_one_letter_code
_entity_poly.pdbx_strand_id
1 'polypeptide(L)'
;MKFSTIIIVATVFTFSCKTNENLKNSNLVKGTGGNYLTIQLIDRSTKEYNSLEVQYLCLSQQNSSSCIVDFKEGLLDVSSEGVNISLPLGKFDGSLRLRGGYWENIKTNISFDLSGISLSSNTVCSSEEVAVGYTVYQNIVCPPIIVTKNINPILKIEISPEYKSYLEASILLYLFFQNPAQTNLRFLKVSLIQG
;
A
#
# COMPACT_ATOMS: atom_id res chain seq x y z
N MET A 1 16.33 -52.07 33.55
CA MET A 1 16.50 -51.02 32.52
C MET A 1 15.18 -50.28 32.40
N LYS A 2 15.13 -49.01 32.82
CA LYS A 2 13.92 -48.18 32.73
C LYS A 2 14.01 -47.35 31.45
N PHE A 3 13.06 -47.52 30.55
CA PHE A 3 12.93 -46.70 29.35
C PHE A 3 12.33 -45.34 29.75
N SER A 4 13.09 -44.27 29.53
CA SER A 4 12.61 -42.91 29.69
C SER A 4 11.87 -42.50 28.43
N THR A 5 10.55 -42.33 28.53
CA THR A 5 9.67 -41.84 27.46
C THR A 5 9.98 -40.37 27.19
N ILE A 6 10.45 -40.07 25.98
CA ILE A 6 10.65 -38.69 25.50
C ILE A 6 9.31 -38.19 24.96
N ILE A 7 8.73 -37.19 25.62
CA ILE A 7 7.53 -36.49 25.13
C ILE A 7 8.00 -35.38 24.20
N ILE A 8 7.78 -35.57 22.90
CA ILE A 8 7.99 -34.53 21.89
C ILE A 8 6.76 -33.63 21.89
N VAL A 9 6.91 -32.42 22.43
CA VAL A 9 5.87 -31.38 22.35
C VAL A 9 5.95 -30.76 20.96
N ALA A 10 5.08 -31.20 20.05
CA ALA A 10 4.87 -30.54 18.77
C ALA A 10 4.02 -29.29 18.99
N THR A 11 4.66 -28.14 19.18
CA THR A 11 3.99 -26.83 19.11
C THR A 11 3.59 -26.55 17.66
N VAL A 12 2.31 -26.78 17.36
CA VAL A 12 1.67 -26.35 16.12
C VAL A 12 1.52 -24.83 16.18
N PHE A 13 2.44 -24.10 15.54
CA PHE A 13 2.22 -22.70 15.22
C PHE A 13 1.14 -22.65 14.13
N THR A 14 -0.10 -22.39 14.53
CA THR A 14 -1.11 -21.92 13.58
C THR A 14 -0.67 -20.54 13.14
N PHE A 15 0.04 -20.45 12.01
CA PHE A 15 0.09 -19.22 11.23
C PHE A 15 -1.35 -18.94 10.83
N SER A 16 -2.04 -18.14 11.64
CA SER A 16 -3.31 -17.57 11.29
C SER A 16 -3.05 -16.74 10.03
N CYS A 17 -3.41 -17.26 8.86
CA CYS A 17 -3.60 -16.45 7.67
C CYS A 17 -4.65 -15.41 8.02
N LYS A 18 -4.23 -14.25 8.53
CA LYS A 18 -5.06 -13.05 8.48
C LYS A 18 -4.98 -12.60 7.03
N THR A 19 -5.91 -13.12 6.25
CA THR A 19 -6.24 -12.64 4.91
C THR A 19 -6.86 -11.25 5.00
N ASN A 20 -7.02 -10.61 3.83
CA ASN A 20 -7.46 -9.21 3.61
C ASN A 20 -8.89 -8.92 4.12
N GLU A 21 -9.39 -9.68 5.08
CA GLU A 21 -10.74 -9.74 5.61
C GLU A 21 -11.24 -8.39 6.08
N ASN A 22 -10.39 -7.53 6.65
CA ASN A 22 -10.85 -6.20 7.07
C ASN A 22 -11.24 -5.31 5.89
N LEU A 23 -10.44 -5.32 4.80
CA LEU A 23 -10.80 -4.63 3.56
C LEU A 23 -11.92 -5.37 2.81
N LYS A 24 -11.86 -6.71 2.69
CA LYS A 24 -12.87 -7.55 2.01
C LYS A 24 -14.25 -7.52 2.68
N ASN A 25 -14.30 -7.38 3.99
CA ASN A 25 -15.55 -7.28 4.75
C ASN A 25 -16.07 -5.85 4.84
N SER A 26 -15.28 -4.85 4.42
CA SER A 26 -15.75 -3.47 4.33
C SER A 26 -16.82 -3.33 3.26
N ASN A 27 -17.72 -2.35 3.44
CA ASN A 27 -18.77 -2.05 2.45
C ASN A 27 -18.20 -1.59 1.08
N LEU A 28 -16.88 -1.38 0.97
CA LEU A 28 -16.18 -0.98 -0.25
C LEU A 28 -16.06 -2.11 -1.28
N VAL A 29 -16.00 -3.36 -0.79
CA VAL A 29 -15.79 -4.57 -1.62
C VAL A 29 -17.13 -5.19 -2.02
N LYS A 30 -18.22 -4.79 -1.37
CA LYS A 30 -19.59 -5.24 -1.66
C LYS A 30 -20.23 -4.38 -2.74
N GLY A 31 -19.79 -4.54 -3.98
CA GLY A 31 -20.54 -4.05 -5.14
C GLY A 31 -20.92 -5.18 -6.08
N THR A 32 -22.18 -5.18 -6.51
CA THR A 32 -22.74 -6.14 -7.48
C THR A 32 -22.39 -5.81 -8.94
N GLY A 33 -21.48 -4.87 -9.18
CA GLY A 33 -21.10 -4.39 -10.51
C GLY A 33 -19.83 -5.05 -11.04
N GLY A 34 -19.75 -5.27 -12.36
CA GLY A 34 -18.54 -5.78 -13.02
C GLY A 34 -17.39 -4.75 -13.13
N ASN A 35 -17.59 -3.53 -12.63
CA ASN A 35 -16.61 -2.44 -12.68
C ASN A 35 -16.00 -2.22 -11.29
N TYR A 36 -14.67 -2.17 -11.22
CA TYR A 36 -13.93 -2.08 -9.97
C TYR A 36 -12.54 -1.46 -10.17
N LEU A 37 -11.98 -0.96 -9.08
CA LEU A 37 -10.55 -0.72 -8.91
C LEU A 37 -9.95 -1.89 -8.15
N THR A 38 -8.89 -2.52 -8.66
CA THR A 38 -8.10 -3.48 -7.87
C THR A 38 -6.94 -2.76 -7.20
N ILE A 39 -6.77 -2.93 -5.90
CA ILE A 39 -5.56 -2.52 -5.18
C ILE A 39 -4.73 -3.76 -4.88
N GLN A 40 -3.55 -3.86 -5.49
CA GLN A 40 -2.61 -4.96 -5.29
C GLN A 40 -1.42 -4.48 -4.47
N LEU A 41 -1.10 -5.22 -3.41
CA LEU A 41 0.15 -5.04 -2.68
C LEU A 41 1.05 -6.23 -2.98
N ILE A 42 2.28 -5.95 -3.41
CA ILE A 42 3.28 -6.97 -3.74
C ILE A 42 4.53 -6.64 -2.95
N ASP A 43 5.00 -7.62 -2.19
CA ASP A 43 6.28 -7.52 -1.53
C ASP A 43 7.40 -7.91 -2.50
N ARG A 44 8.32 -6.98 -2.74
CA ARG A 44 9.61 -7.23 -3.40
C ARG A 44 10.77 -6.89 -2.47
N SER A 45 10.48 -6.74 -1.18
CA SER A 45 11.46 -6.37 -0.20
C SER A 45 12.31 -7.56 0.24
N THR A 46 13.45 -7.28 0.89
CA THR A 46 14.30 -8.31 1.53
C THR A 46 13.76 -8.74 2.90
N LYS A 47 12.75 -8.03 3.43
CA LYS A 47 12.00 -8.39 4.62
C LYS A 47 10.65 -8.92 4.18
N GLU A 48 10.24 -10.07 4.71
CA GLU A 48 8.95 -10.68 4.35
C GLU A 48 7.80 -9.87 4.94
N TYR A 49 7.29 -8.89 4.19
CA TYR A 49 6.10 -8.13 4.55
C TYR A 49 4.86 -8.99 4.28
N ASN A 50 3.96 -9.04 5.26
CA ASN A 50 2.68 -9.70 5.08
C ASN A 50 1.56 -8.70 4.74
N SER A 51 1.67 -7.45 5.20
CA SER A 51 0.63 -6.43 5.07
C SER A 51 1.13 -5.01 5.32
N LEU A 52 0.39 -4.02 4.85
CA LEU A 52 0.50 -2.62 5.26
C LEU A 52 -0.80 -2.13 5.92
N GLU A 53 -0.68 -1.20 6.85
CA GLU A 53 -1.84 -0.53 7.45
C GLU A 53 -2.39 0.52 6.49
N VAL A 54 -3.68 0.43 6.19
CA VAL A 54 -4.43 1.48 5.51
C VAL A 54 -4.98 2.43 6.56
N GLN A 55 -4.33 3.58 6.72
CA GLN A 55 -4.84 4.60 7.65
C GLN A 55 -6.06 5.30 7.08
N TYR A 56 -6.06 5.52 5.76
CA TYR A 56 -7.11 6.27 5.08
C TYR A 56 -7.16 5.91 3.61
N LEU A 57 -8.37 5.75 3.08
CA LEU A 57 -8.63 5.74 1.66
C LEU A 57 -9.87 6.58 1.41
N CYS A 58 -9.73 7.60 0.56
CA CYS A 58 -10.87 8.31 -0.02
C CYS A 58 -10.77 8.34 -1.53
N LEU A 59 -11.87 7.99 -2.20
CA LEU A 59 -12.08 8.23 -3.62
C LEU A 59 -13.31 9.10 -3.79
N SER A 60 -13.21 10.17 -4.55
CA SER A 60 -14.31 11.04 -4.95
C SER A 60 -14.44 11.01 -6.47
N GLN A 61 -15.66 11.19 -6.98
CA GLN A 61 -15.82 11.45 -8.41
C GLN A 61 -15.08 12.76 -8.76
N GLN A 62 -14.42 12.79 -9.92
CA GLN A 62 -13.61 13.96 -10.30
C GLN A 62 -14.42 15.26 -10.21
N ASN A 63 -13.81 16.28 -9.60
CA ASN A 63 -14.43 17.58 -9.23
C ASN A 63 -15.49 17.53 -8.11
N SER A 64 -15.69 16.39 -7.44
CA SER A 64 -16.52 16.29 -6.23
C SER A 64 -15.66 16.44 -4.98
N SER A 65 -16.22 17.14 -3.98
CA SER A 65 -15.63 17.26 -2.63
C SER A 65 -16.03 16.11 -1.69
N SER A 66 -16.92 15.22 -2.12
CA SER A 66 -17.42 14.12 -1.30
C SER A 66 -16.80 12.78 -1.70
N CYS A 67 -16.31 12.05 -0.70
CA CYS A 67 -15.78 10.69 -0.85
C CYS A 67 -16.94 9.72 -1.08
N ILE A 68 -16.93 9.02 -2.21
CA ILE A 68 -17.85 7.89 -2.48
C ILE A 68 -17.35 6.60 -1.84
N VAL A 69 -16.03 6.51 -1.65
CA VAL A 69 -15.33 5.53 -0.84
C VAL A 69 -14.67 6.32 0.26
N ASP A 70 -15.06 6.12 1.51
CA ASP A 70 -14.40 6.67 2.70
C ASP A 70 -14.11 5.50 3.65
N PHE A 71 -12.84 5.17 3.77
CA PHE A 71 -12.37 4.07 4.61
C PHE A 71 -11.27 4.55 5.52
N LYS A 72 -11.38 4.16 6.78
CA LYS A 72 -10.45 4.52 7.84
C LYS A 72 -10.06 3.24 8.54
N GLU A 73 -8.75 3.07 8.71
CA GLU A 73 -8.14 1.99 9.48
C GLU A 73 -8.45 0.57 8.96
N GLY A 74 -7.48 -0.05 8.32
CA GLY A 74 -7.54 -1.45 7.91
C GLY A 74 -6.17 -2.01 7.57
N LEU A 75 -6.14 -3.21 7.02
CA LEU A 75 -4.93 -3.87 6.56
C LEU A 75 -5.08 -4.22 5.09
N LEU A 76 -4.03 -3.93 4.32
CA LEU A 76 -3.83 -4.35 2.94
C LEU A 76 -2.73 -5.40 2.93
N ASP A 77 -3.09 -6.65 2.73
CA ASP A 77 -2.16 -7.77 2.69
C ASP A 77 -1.50 -7.92 1.33
N VAL A 78 -0.30 -8.47 1.35
CA VAL A 78 0.47 -8.84 0.17
C VAL A 78 -0.27 -9.96 -0.56
N SER A 79 -0.74 -9.67 -1.77
CA SER A 79 -1.50 -10.59 -2.58
C SER A 79 -1.45 -10.17 -4.05
N SER A 80 -1.15 -11.13 -4.93
CA SER A 80 -1.22 -10.93 -6.37
C SER A 80 -2.64 -10.72 -6.88
N GLU A 81 -3.66 -11.20 -6.16
CA GLU A 81 -5.07 -10.97 -6.52
C GLU A 81 -5.52 -9.56 -6.12
N GLY A 82 -5.01 -9.07 -4.99
CA GLY A 82 -5.38 -7.76 -4.44
C GLY A 82 -6.79 -7.71 -3.86
N VAL A 83 -7.30 -6.48 -3.70
CA VAL A 83 -8.65 -6.19 -3.21
C VAL A 83 -9.39 -5.38 -4.26
N ASN A 84 -10.60 -5.82 -4.63
CA ASN A 84 -11.46 -5.12 -5.57
C ASN A 84 -12.41 -4.17 -4.83
N ILE A 85 -12.35 -2.90 -5.16
CA ILE A 85 -13.24 -1.85 -4.67
C ILE A 85 -14.22 -1.54 -5.79
N SER A 86 -15.52 -1.73 -5.53
CA SER A 86 -16.52 -1.47 -6.55
C SER A 86 -16.69 0.02 -6.76
N LEU A 87 -16.68 0.43 -8.03
CA LEU A 87 -16.82 1.83 -8.43
C LEU A 87 -17.79 1.94 -9.60
N PRO A 88 -18.58 3.03 -9.68
CA PRO A 88 -19.34 3.32 -10.88
C PRO A 88 -18.40 3.67 -12.04
N LEU A 89 -18.94 3.71 -13.26
CA LEU A 89 -18.19 4.21 -14.41
C LEU A 89 -17.88 5.71 -14.23
N GLY A 90 -16.64 6.12 -14.52
CA GLY A 90 -16.26 7.52 -14.40
C GLY A 90 -14.77 7.74 -14.17
N LYS A 91 -14.44 8.99 -13.80
CA LYS A 91 -13.11 9.41 -13.36
C LYS A 91 -13.16 9.76 -11.88
N PHE A 92 -12.15 9.35 -11.13
CA PHE A 92 -12.08 9.52 -9.69
C PHE A 92 -10.75 10.14 -9.27
N ASP A 93 -10.85 11.14 -8.41
CA ASP A 93 -9.73 11.71 -7.69
C ASP A 93 -9.72 11.12 -6.26
N GLY A 94 -8.63 11.30 -5.51
CA GLY A 94 -8.61 10.83 -4.13
C GLY A 94 -7.24 10.72 -3.49
N SER A 95 -7.21 10.01 -2.36
CA SER A 95 -5.96 9.71 -1.66
C SER A 95 -6.01 8.37 -0.91
N LEU A 96 -4.86 7.72 -0.83
CA LEU A 96 -4.62 6.49 -0.07
C LEU A 96 -3.40 6.70 0.82
N ARG A 97 -3.54 6.46 2.12
CA ARG A 97 -2.47 6.58 3.12
C ARG A 97 -2.11 5.21 3.66
N LEU A 98 -0.86 4.83 3.44
CA LEU A 98 -0.31 3.53 3.87
C LEU A 98 0.77 3.72 4.92
N ARG A 99 0.77 2.83 5.92
CA ARG A 99 1.81 2.78 6.95
C ARG A 99 2.40 1.37 7.09
N GLY A 100 3.70 1.34 7.37
CA GLY A 100 4.37 0.14 7.88
C GLY A 100 4.06 -0.04 9.36
N GLY A 101 4.37 -1.23 9.89
CA GLY A 101 4.18 -1.53 11.31
C GLY A 101 5.08 -0.69 12.24
N TYR A 102 4.97 -0.94 13.54
CA TYR A 102 5.61 -0.16 14.62
C TYR A 102 7.14 0.05 14.48
N TRP A 103 7.83 -0.79 13.71
CA TRP A 103 9.30 -0.77 13.53
C TRP A 103 9.76 -0.38 12.11
N GLU A 104 8.82 -0.07 11.21
CA GLU A 104 9.09 0.08 9.78
C GLU A 104 8.54 1.41 9.27
N ASN A 105 9.42 2.24 8.70
CA ASN A 105 9.07 3.62 8.34
C ASN A 105 8.47 3.73 6.93
N ILE A 106 7.52 2.87 6.57
CA ILE A 106 6.69 3.15 5.39
C ILE A 106 5.68 4.21 5.81
N LYS A 107 5.85 5.43 5.29
CA LYS A 107 4.94 6.56 5.53
C LYS A 107 4.56 7.20 4.22
N THR A 108 3.72 6.49 3.47
CA THR A 108 3.37 6.87 2.10
C THR A 108 1.98 7.50 2.03
N ASN A 109 1.88 8.61 1.31
CA ASN A 109 0.62 9.21 0.89
C ASN A 109 0.56 9.11 -0.64
N ILE A 110 -0.47 8.47 -1.17
CA ILE A 110 -0.72 8.34 -2.60
C ILE A 110 -1.91 9.26 -2.91
N SER A 111 -1.77 10.08 -3.94
CA SER A 111 -2.81 10.99 -4.44
C SER A 111 -3.16 10.63 -5.88
N PHE A 112 -4.44 10.74 -6.22
CA PHE A 112 -4.97 10.54 -7.56
C PHE A 112 -5.59 11.86 -7.99
N ASP A 113 -4.93 12.62 -8.86
CA ASP A 113 -5.46 13.92 -9.27
C ASP A 113 -4.92 14.40 -10.63
N LEU A 114 -5.41 15.56 -11.06
CA LEU A 114 -5.05 16.20 -12.33
C LEU A 114 -3.56 16.59 -12.41
N SER A 115 -2.85 16.72 -11.29
CA SER A 115 -1.40 17.00 -11.33
C SER A 115 -0.60 15.80 -11.86
N GLY A 116 -1.20 14.59 -11.86
CA GLY A 116 -0.66 13.40 -12.50
C GLY A 116 -1.01 13.22 -13.98
N ILE A 117 -1.75 14.14 -14.62
CA ILE A 117 -2.26 13.98 -16.01
C ILE A 117 -1.17 13.82 -17.09
N SER A 118 0.04 14.30 -16.83
CA SER A 118 1.17 14.12 -17.76
C SER A 118 1.63 12.65 -17.85
N LEU A 119 1.16 11.80 -16.95
CA LEU A 119 1.40 10.36 -16.93
C LEU A 119 0.23 9.66 -17.66
N SER A 120 0.48 9.06 -18.82
CA SER A 120 -0.50 8.22 -19.51
C SER A 120 -0.92 7.03 -18.65
N SER A 121 -2.13 6.48 -18.78
CA SER A 121 -2.47 5.18 -18.17
C SER A 121 -1.42 4.10 -18.53
N ASN A 122 -1.11 3.16 -17.62
CA ASN A 122 0.07 2.26 -17.64
C ASN A 122 1.41 2.91 -17.26
N THR A 123 1.40 3.87 -16.35
CA THR A 123 2.63 4.53 -15.89
C THR A 123 2.93 4.22 -14.43
N VAL A 124 4.23 4.26 -14.12
CA VAL A 124 4.72 4.38 -12.75
C VAL A 124 4.36 5.79 -12.30
N CYS A 125 3.70 5.90 -11.15
CA CYS A 125 3.32 7.17 -10.56
C CYS A 125 4.56 7.98 -10.15
N SER A 126 4.46 9.30 -10.19
CA SER A 126 5.53 10.18 -9.73
C SER A 126 5.68 10.06 -8.22
N SER A 127 6.91 10.02 -7.73
CA SER A 127 7.20 9.90 -6.29
C SER A 127 8.17 10.99 -5.88
N GLU A 128 7.86 11.65 -4.76
CA GLU A 128 8.71 12.62 -4.07
C GLU A 128 8.85 12.21 -2.61
N GLU A 129 10.01 12.51 -2.03
CA GLU A 129 10.30 12.25 -0.62
C GLU A 129 10.40 13.57 0.13
N VAL A 130 9.75 13.64 1.30
CA VAL A 130 9.70 14.84 2.12
C VAL A 130 10.10 14.50 3.55
N ALA A 131 11.11 15.17 4.07
CA ALA A 131 11.53 15.05 5.47
C ALA A 131 10.85 16.14 6.33
N VAL A 132 10.17 15.72 7.40
CA VAL A 132 9.58 16.61 8.42
C VAL A 132 10.11 16.20 9.79
N GLY A 133 11.01 17.01 10.35
CA GLY A 133 11.75 16.67 11.57
C GLY A 133 12.59 15.40 11.38
N TYR A 134 12.38 14.40 12.23
CA TYR A 134 13.04 13.09 12.16
C TYR A 134 12.20 12.03 11.44
N THR A 135 11.26 12.42 10.59
CA THR A 135 10.41 11.49 9.84
C THR A 135 10.51 11.79 8.36
N VAL A 136 10.71 10.74 7.57
CA VAL A 136 10.62 10.81 6.10
C VAL A 136 9.25 10.30 5.67
N TYR A 137 8.62 11.05 4.78
CA TYR A 137 7.37 10.71 4.11
C TYR A 137 7.63 10.52 2.63
N GLN A 138 6.87 9.63 2.02
CA GLN A 138 6.84 9.47 0.57
C GLN A 138 5.49 9.97 0.05
N ASN A 139 5.50 10.96 -0.83
CA ASN A 139 4.31 11.45 -1.50
C ASN A 139 4.33 10.94 -2.95
N ILE A 140 3.27 10.26 -3.34
CA ILE A 140 3.13 9.67 -4.66
C ILE A 140 1.93 10.31 -5.35
N VAL A 141 2.11 10.71 -6.60
CA VAL A 141 1.10 11.34 -7.44
C VAL A 141 0.85 10.45 -8.65
N CYS A 142 -0.38 9.94 -8.74
CA CYS A 142 -0.89 9.16 -9.86
C CYS A 142 -1.91 9.99 -10.66
N PRO A 143 -2.10 9.69 -11.96
CA PRO A 143 -3.23 10.25 -12.70
C PRO A 143 -4.58 9.81 -12.07
N PRO A 144 -5.69 10.50 -12.41
CA PRO A 144 -7.01 10.11 -11.92
C PRO A 144 -7.37 8.67 -12.29
N ILE A 145 -8.12 8.00 -11.42
CA ILE A 145 -8.57 6.63 -11.66
C ILE A 145 -9.71 6.67 -12.67
N ILE A 146 -9.58 5.91 -13.77
CA ILE A 146 -10.58 5.87 -14.84
C ILE A 146 -11.18 4.47 -14.89
N VAL A 147 -12.48 4.37 -14.64
CA VAL A 147 -13.25 3.13 -14.72
C VAL A 147 -14.19 3.23 -15.92
N THR A 148 -13.99 2.39 -16.92
CA THR A 148 -14.84 2.36 -18.13
C THR A 148 -15.42 0.97 -18.34
N LYS A 149 -16.41 0.86 -19.23
CA LYS A 149 -16.98 -0.44 -19.59
C LYS A 149 -15.87 -1.31 -20.19
N ASN A 150 -15.56 -2.41 -19.50
CA ASN A 150 -14.51 -3.39 -19.83
C ASN A 150 -13.06 -3.00 -19.47
N ILE A 151 -12.83 -1.92 -18.71
CA ILE A 151 -11.49 -1.58 -18.20
C ILE A 151 -11.59 -1.35 -16.70
N ASN A 152 -10.97 -2.27 -15.94
CA ASN A 152 -10.89 -2.20 -14.50
C ASN A 152 -9.46 -1.82 -14.11
N PRO A 153 -9.21 -0.60 -13.60
CA PRO A 153 -7.86 -0.18 -13.26
C PRO A 153 -7.29 -1.01 -12.11
N ILE A 154 -5.98 -1.23 -12.16
CA ILE A 154 -5.20 -1.88 -11.12
C ILE A 154 -4.21 -0.87 -10.55
N LEU A 155 -4.39 -0.51 -9.28
CA LEU A 155 -3.40 0.19 -8.48
C LEU A 155 -2.42 -0.84 -7.91
N LYS A 156 -1.25 -0.95 -8.54
CA LYS A 156 -0.20 -1.87 -8.12
C LYS A 156 0.78 -1.15 -7.21
N ILE A 157 0.95 -1.66 -5.99
CA ILE A 157 1.81 -1.12 -4.94
C ILE A 157 2.88 -2.17 -4.66
N GLU A 158 4.12 -1.86 -4.99
CA GLU A 158 5.28 -2.73 -4.77
C GLU A 158 6.11 -2.17 -3.62
N ILE A 159 6.33 -2.97 -2.57
CA ILE A 159 7.28 -2.63 -1.51
C ILE A 159 8.69 -2.85 -2.07
N SER A 160 9.49 -1.80 -2.13
CA SER A 160 10.83 -1.89 -2.71
C SER A 160 11.75 -2.78 -1.85
N PRO A 161 12.77 -3.43 -2.45
CA PRO A 161 13.95 -3.92 -1.70
C PRO A 161 14.58 -2.81 -0.85
N GLU A 162 15.51 -3.17 0.03
CA GLU A 162 16.36 -2.23 0.77
C GLU A 162 17.12 -1.29 -0.21
N TYR A 163 16.45 -0.18 -0.54
CA TYR A 163 16.81 1.09 -1.20
C TYR A 163 17.32 1.16 -2.65
N LYS A 164 16.94 2.29 -3.29
CA LYS A 164 17.71 3.25 -4.14
C LYS A 164 16.71 4.32 -4.67
N SER A 165 16.12 5.21 -3.87
CA SER A 165 16.63 6.38 -3.10
C SER A 165 15.51 6.84 -2.15
N TYR A 166 15.61 7.77 -1.19
CA TYR A 166 16.65 8.60 -0.55
C TYR A 166 18.09 8.15 -0.86
N LEU A 167 18.72 8.74 -1.88
CA LEU A 167 20.09 8.40 -2.31
C LEU A 167 21.12 8.74 -1.20
N GLU A 168 20.66 9.52 -0.23
CA GLU A 168 21.35 10.05 0.92
C GLU A 168 20.74 9.60 2.26
N ALA A 169 19.92 8.53 2.34
CA ALA A 169 19.33 8.09 3.62
C ALA A 169 20.43 7.81 4.66
N SER A 170 21.69 7.77 4.23
CA SER A 170 22.81 7.20 4.91
C SER A 170 24.12 7.99 4.79
N ILE A 171 24.24 9.11 4.07
CA ILE A 171 25.45 9.96 4.17
C ILE A 171 25.31 11.02 5.28
N LEU A 172 24.15 11.67 5.42
CA LEU A 172 23.92 12.73 6.42
C LEU A 172 23.42 12.21 7.78
N LEU A 173 22.58 11.16 7.80
CA LEU A 173 22.15 10.50 9.04
C LEU A 173 23.33 9.80 9.75
N TYR A 174 24.30 9.29 8.99
CA TYR A 174 25.52 8.64 9.50
C TYR A 174 26.52 9.63 10.14
N LEU A 175 26.52 10.92 9.78
CA LEU A 175 27.42 11.92 10.36
C LEU A 175 26.88 12.61 11.63
N PHE A 176 25.56 12.70 11.83
CA PHE A 176 25.00 13.56 12.89
C PHE A 176 24.03 12.90 13.89
N PHE A 177 23.42 11.74 13.60
CA PHE A 177 22.39 11.20 14.49
C PHE A 177 22.49 9.68 14.66
N GLN A 178 22.98 9.24 15.82
CA GLN A 178 22.92 7.85 16.31
C GLN A 178 21.47 7.42 16.64
N ASN A 179 20.57 7.41 15.65
CA ASN A 179 19.19 6.96 15.87
C ASN A 179 18.87 5.70 15.04
N PRO A 180 18.86 4.50 15.67
CA PRO A 180 18.70 3.23 14.98
C PRO A 180 17.34 3.07 14.27
N ALA A 181 16.33 3.89 14.65
CA ALA A 181 14.99 3.83 14.08
C ALA A 181 14.91 4.18 12.58
N GLN A 182 15.93 4.82 12.00
CA GLN A 182 15.95 5.28 10.59
C GLN A 182 16.58 4.26 9.62
N THR A 183 17.23 3.21 10.12
CA THR A 183 17.98 2.24 9.29
C THR A 183 17.10 1.35 8.41
N ASN A 184 15.78 1.36 8.63
CA ASN A 184 14.83 0.45 7.98
C ASN A 184 13.71 1.18 7.21
N LEU A 185 13.99 2.33 6.58
CA LEU A 185 13.01 2.91 5.66
C LEU A 185 12.84 2.02 4.43
N ARG A 186 11.62 2.03 3.90
CA ARG A 186 11.22 1.38 2.65
C ARG A 186 10.35 2.34 1.89
N PHE A 187 10.46 2.29 0.58
CA PHE A 187 9.65 3.09 -0.32
C PHE A 187 8.72 2.20 -1.13
N LEU A 188 7.59 2.76 -1.50
CA LEU A 188 6.62 2.08 -2.35
C LEU A 188 6.82 2.55 -3.78
N LYS A 189 6.94 1.60 -4.70
CA LYS A 189 6.78 1.86 -6.12
C LYS A 189 5.31 1.64 -6.45
N VAL A 190 4.64 2.67 -6.94
CA VAL A 190 3.21 2.61 -7.26
C VAL A 190 3.02 2.81 -8.76
N SER A 191 2.17 1.98 -9.35
CA SER A 191 1.78 2.08 -10.76
C SER A 191 0.27 1.99 -10.89
N LEU A 192 -0.29 2.76 -11.83
CA LEU A 192 -1.70 2.66 -12.22
C LEU A 192 -1.80 2.04 -13.61
N ILE A 193 -2.31 0.81 -13.67
CA ILE A 193 -2.32 -0.05 -14.86
C ILE A 193 -3.78 -0.24 -15.31
N GLN A 194 -4.01 -0.37 -16.61
CA GLN A 194 -5.29 -0.85 -17.14
C GLN A 194 -5.35 -2.38 -16.97
N GLY A 195 -6.37 -2.88 -16.29
CA GLY A 195 -6.67 -4.31 -16.18
C GLY A 195 -7.54 -4.84 -17.29
#